data_AF-A0A7Y8H9C2-F1
#
_entry.id   AF-A0A7Y8H9C2-F1
#
_cell.length_a   1.000
_cell.length_b   1.000
_cell.length_c   1.000
_cell.angle_alpha   90.00
_cell.angle_beta   90.00
_cell.angle_gamma   90.00
#
_symmetry.space_group_name_H-M   'P 1'
#
loop_
_entity.id
_entity.type
_entity.pdbx_description
1 polymer ?
#
loop_
_entity_poly.entity_id
_entity_poly.type
_entity_poly.pdbx_seq_one_letter_code
_entity_poly.pdbx_strand_id
1 'polypeptide(L)' 'MKEEKILKERINLLEKEIAILTEKIEDMESVLKEINDLKLEIKGLKLFLGREHPKFKNQFPEIIKKILPVIK' A
#
# COMPACT_ATOMS: atom_id res chain seq x y z
N MET A 1 -44.45 17.07 1.93
CA MET A 1 -43.64 17.45 3.12
C MET A 1 -42.99 16.27 3.85
N LYS A 2 -43.67 15.14 4.13
CA LYS A 2 -43.04 13.99 4.84
C LYS A 2 -42.00 13.23 4.01
N GLU A 3 -42.32 12.93 2.74
CA GLU A 3 -41.40 12.24 1.81
C GLU A 3 -40.13 13.06 1.53
N GLU A 4 -40.29 14.36 1.33
CA GLU A 4 -39.17 15.28 1.11
C GLU A 4 -38.20 15.30 2.30
N LYS A 5 -38.71 15.23 3.54
CA LYS A 5 -37.89 15.12 4.75
C LYS A 5 -37.12 13.79 4.80
N ILE A 6 -37.77 12.68 4.46
CA ILE A 6 -37.14 11.35 4.42
C ILE A 6 -36.04 11.31 3.34
N LEU A 7 -36.31 11.88 2.16
CA LEU A 7 -35.33 11.97 1.09
C LEU A 7 -34.11 12.80 1.51
N LYS A 8 -34.34 13.93 2.20
CA LYS A 8 -33.27 14.77 2.72
C LYS A 8 -32.40 14.06 3.77
N GLU A 9 -33.02 13.31 4.67
CA GLU A 9 -32.29 12.50 5.65
C GLU A 9 -31.45 11.42 4.97
N ARG A 10 -31.97 10.79 3.91
CA ARG A 10 -31.25 9.78 3.14
C ARG A 10 -30.08 10.37 2.34
N ILE A 11 -30.25 11.55 1.75
CA ILE A 11 -29.17 12.28 1.08
C ILE A 11 -28.06 12.60 2.08
N ASN A 12 -28.40 13.16 3.25
CA ASN A 12 -27.41 13.48 4.27
C ASN A 12 -26.64 12.24 4.76
N LEU A 13 -27.27 11.06 4.81
CA LEU A 13 -26.59 9.82 5.15
C LEU A 13 -25.61 9.39 4.06
N LEU A 14 -26.05 9.44 2.79
CA LEU A 14 -25.19 9.10 1.65
C LEU A 14 -23.99 10.05 1.54
N GLU A 15 -24.17 11.35 1.80
CA GLU A 15 -23.08 12.32 1.81
C GLU A 15 -22.03 11.99 2.88
N LYS A 16 -22.47 11.57 4.08
CA LYS A 16 -21.56 11.13 5.14
C LYS A 16 -20.82 9.85 4.76
N GLU A 17 -21.51 8.89 4.16
CA GLU A 17 -20.88 7.65 3.70
C GLU A 17 -19.83 7.94 2.63
N ILE A 18 -20.13 8.84 1.68
CA ILE A 18 -19.16 9.27 0.67
C ILE A 18 -17.95 9.92 1.33
N ALA A 19 -18.14 10.82 2.30
CA ALA A 19 -17.02 11.45 3.01
C ALA A 19 -16.12 10.41 3.70
N ILE A 20 -16.71 9.45 4.40
CA ILE A 20 -15.96 8.36 5.07
C ILE A 20 -15.21 7.49 4.05
N LEU A 21 -15.83 7.20 2.89
CA LEU A 21 -15.18 6.43 1.85
C LEU A 21 -14.00 7.17 1.23
N THR A 22 -14.13 8.49 1.04
CA THR A 22 -13.04 9.35 0.56
C THR A 22 -11.86 9.34 1.54
N GLU A 23 -12.11 9.55 2.84
CA GLU A 23 -11.07 9.50 3.87
C GLU A 23 -10.31 8.15 3.85
N LYS A 24 -11.04 7.04 3.72
CA LYS A 24 -10.42 5.71 3.64
C LYS A 24 -9.58 5.52 2.38
N ILE A 25 -9.97 6.11 1.26
CA ILE A 25 -9.18 6.05 0.03
C ILE A 25 -7.87 6.82 0.22
N GLU A 26 -7.91 8.01 0.81
CA GLU A 26 -6.71 8.81 1.11
C GLU A 26 -5.75 8.06 2.05
N ASP A 27 -6.28 7.41 3.10
CA ASP A 27 -5.48 6.56 3.99
C ASP A 27 -4.81 5.40 3.24
N MET A 28 -5.56 4.73 2.35
CA MET A 28 -5.03 3.64 1.53
C MET A 28 -3.94 4.12 0.56
N GLU A 29 -4.09 5.30 -0.03
CA GLU A 29 -3.08 5.90 -0.90
C GLU A 29 -1.78 6.21 -0.14
N SER A 30 -1.89 6.71 1.10
CA SER A 30 -0.72 6.94 1.96
C SER A 30 0.02 5.63 2.25
N VAL A 31 -0.71 4.59 2.65
CA VAL A 31 -0.12 3.27 2.91
C VAL A 31 0.52 2.68 1.65
N LEU A 32 -0.11 2.83 0.48
CA LEU A 32 0.46 2.37 -0.78
C LEU A 32 1.76 3.08 -1.13
N LYS A 33 1.87 4.38 -0.83
CA LYS A 33 3.10 5.14 -1.00
C LYS A 33 4.21 4.60 -0.10
N GLU A 34 3.95 4.38 1.18
CA GLU A 34 4.93 3.80 2.12
C GLU A 34 5.41 2.42 1.66
N ILE A 35 4.49 1.57 1.17
CA ILE A 35 4.85 0.26 0.61
C ILE A 35 5.76 0.40 -0.61
N ASN A 36 5.52 1.39 -1.47
CA ASN A 36 6.37 1.63 -2.64
C ASN A 36 7.76 2.15 -2.25
N ASP A 37 7.84 3.02 -1.25
CA ASP A 37 9.12 3.50 -0.72
C ASP A 37 9.94 2.34 -0.12
N LEU A 38 9.31 1.48 0.69
CA LEU A 38 9.94 0.27 1.22
C LEU A 38 10.41 -0.69 0.11
N LYS A 39 9.65 -0.84 -0.97
CA LYS A 39 10.08 -1.64 -2.14
C LYS A 39 11.36 -1.08 -2.77
N LEU A 40 11.48 0.25 -2.88
CA LEU A 40 12.66 0.90 -3.42
C LEU A 40 13.86 0.73 -2.49
N GLU A 41 13.68 0.87 -1.18
CA GLU A 41 14.72 0.64 -0.18
C GLU A 41 15.23 -0.81 -0.21
N ILE A 42 14.33 -1.80 -0.22
CA ILE A 42 14.68 -3.22 -0.34
C ILE A 42 15.46 -3.49 -1.63
N LYS A 43 15.07 -2.85 -2.74
CA LYS A 43 15.80 -2.94 -4.01
C LYS A 43 17.21 -2.35 -3.89
N GLY A 44 17.35 -1.21 -3.22
CA GLY A 44 18.65 -0.60 -2.91
C GLY A 44 19.54 -1.53 -2.10
N LEU A 45 19.03 -2.08 -1.00
CA LEU A 45 19.73 -3.05 -0.16
C LEU A 45 20.15 -4.30 -0.95
N LYS A 46 19.28 -4.82 -1.82
CA LYS A 46 19.60 -5.96 -2.70
C LYS A 46 20.78 -5.65 -3.63
N LEU A 47 20.79 -4.46 -4.24
CA LEU A 47 21.88 -4.04 -5.12
C LEU A 47 23.19 -3.89 -4.35
N PHE A 48 23.13 -3.27 -3.18
CA PHE A 48 24.27 -3.11 -2.28
C PHE A 48 24.87 -4.46 -1.87
N LEU A 49 24.03 -5.36 -1.32
CA LEU A 49 24.46 -6.71 -0.92
C LEU A 49 25.02 -7.52 -2.09
N GLY A 50 24.42 -7.39 -3.27
CA GLY A 50 24.91 -8.06 -4.48
C GLY A 50 26.29 -7.58 -4.94
N ARG A 51 26.65 -6.32 -4.68
CA ARG A 51 27.94 -5.72 -5.05
C ARG A 51 29.01 -5.95 -3.99
N GLU A 52 28.72 -5.61 -2.74
CA GLU A 52 29.70 -5.64 -1.64
C GLU A 52 29.87 -7.04 -1.03
N HIS A 53 28.83 -7.88 -1.11
CA HIS A 53 28.81 -9.22 -0.51
C HIS A 53 28.31 -10.28 -1.49
N PRO A 54 29.04 -10.57 -2.58
CA PRO A 54 28.58 -11.49 -3.63
C PRO A 54 28.31 -12.93 -3.12
N LYS A 55 28.97 -13.36 -2.05
CA LYS A 55 28.73 -14.66 -1.39
C LYS A 55 27.44 -14.70 -0.57
N PHE A 56 26.86 -13.55 -0.22
CA PHE A 56 25.63 -13.45 0.57
C PHE A 56 24.49 -14.25 -0.07
N LYS A 57 24.42 -14.28 -1.40
CA LYS A 57 23.42 -15.06 -2.13
C LYS A 57 23.50 -16.56 -1.88
N ASN A 58 24.71 -17.07 -1.70
CA ASN A 58 24.96 -18.49 -1.48
C ASN A 58 24.84 -18.87 0.00
N GLN A 59 25.13 -17.92 0.90
CA GLN A 59 25.05 -18.12 2.35
C GLN A 59 23.63 -17.98 2.89
N PHE A 60 22.81 -17.13 2.27
CA PHE A 60 21.45 -16.84 2.73
C PHE A 60 20.41 -16.95 1.60
N PRO A 61 20.30 -18.13 0.96
CA PRO A 61 19.38 -18.33 -0.17
C PRO A 61 17.91 -18.07 0.20
N GLU A 62 17.50 -18.34 1.44
CA GLU A 62 16.13 -18.10 1.92
C GLU A 62 15.80 -16.61 2.07
N ILE A 63 16.76 -15.79 2.50
CA ILE A 63 16.60 -14.33 2.55
C ILE A 63 16.50 -13.78 1.13
N ILE A 64 17.35 -14.27 0.23
CA ILE A 64 17.31 -13.96 -1.19
C ILE A 64 15.95 -14.29 -1.79
N LYS A 65 15.37 -15.49 -1.56
CA LYS A 65 14.03 -15.87 -2.05
C LYS A 65 12.94 -14.92 -1.56
N LYS A 66 12.99 -14.48 -0.30
CA LYS A 66 12.01 -13.53 0.28
C LYS A 66 12.14 -12.11 -0.26
N ILE A 67 13.35 -11.70 -0.66
CA ILE A 67 13.61 -10.42 -1.32
C ILE A 67 13.40 -10.50 -2.84
N LEU A 68 13.37 -11.71 -3.41
CA LEU A 68 13.22 -11.94 -4.85
C LEU A 68 11.80 -11.99 -5.43
N PRO A 69 10.67 -12.05 -4.69
CA PRO A 69 9.46 -12.59 -5.28
C PRO A 69 8.94 -11.69 -6.42
N VAL A 70 9.05 -12.26 -7.62
CA VAL A 70 8.24 -12.10 -8.83
C VAL A 70 8.26 -10.70 -9.47
N ILE A 71 9.29 -10.45 -10.28
CA ILE A 71 9.10 -9.70 -11.53
C ILE A 71 8.70 -10.73 -12.59
N LYS A 72 7.42 -10.76 -12.93
CA LYS A 72 6.91 -11.08 -14.26
C LYS A 72 5.99 -9.96 -14.66
#